data_AF-A0A2R7K1Z1-F1
#
_entry.id   AF-A0A2R7K1Z1-F1
#
_cell.length_a   1.000
_cell.length_b   1.000
_cell.length_c   1.000
_cell.angle_alpha   90.00
_cell.angle_beta   90.00
_cell.angle_gamma   90.00
#
_symmetry.space_group_name_H-M   'P 1'
#
loop_
_entity.id
_entity.type
_entity.pdbx_description
1 polymer ?
#
loop_
_entity_poly.entity_id
_entity_poly.type
_entity_poly.pdbx_seq_one_letter_code
_entity_poly.pdbx_strand_id
1 'polypeptide(L)' 'MAHQRITYLEEKLPDKKFLRIHRSFLISIDKIRSFNAAFLEIGSIELPIGG' A
#
# COMPACT_ATOMS: atom_id res chain seq x y z
N MET A 1 2.06 -6.15 -20.79
CA MET A 1 2.64 -5.23 -19.79
C MET A 1 1.57 -4.21 -19.41
N ALA A 2 0.99 -4.28 -18.22
CA ALA A 2 0.04 -3.27 -17.77
C ALA A 2 0.79 -2.17 -17.01
N HIS A 3 0.89 -0.97 -17.57
CA HIS A 3 1.40 0.20 -16.87
C HIS A 3 0.24 1.14 -16.56
N GLN A 4 -0.19 1.16 -15.31
CA GLN A 4 -1.28 2.01 -14.83
C GLN A 4 -0.74 2.94 -13.74
N ARG A 5 -1.25 4.17 -13.71
CA ARG A 5 -0.90 5.12 -12.65
C ARG A 5 -1.48 4.62 -11.33
N ILE A 6 -0.76 4.84 -10.23
CA ILE A 6 -1.24 4.46 -8.89
C ILE A 6 -2.57 5.13 -8.54
N THR A 7 -2.76 6.39 -8.95
CA THR A 7 -4.03 7.10 -8.75
C THR A 7 -5.20 6.40 -9.43
N TYR A 8 -4.98 5.83 -10.62
CA TYR A 8 -6.02 5.07 -11.32
C TYR A 8 -6.36 3.76 -10.58
N LEU A 9 -5.35 3.08 -10.02
CA LEU A 9 -5.57 1.88 -9.22
C LEU A 9 -6.27 2.19 -7.90
N GLU A 10 -5.91 3.30 -7.25
CA GLU A 10 -6.53 3.79 -6.03
C GLU A 10 -8.03 4.06 -6.23
N GLU A 11 -8.42 4.70 -7.34
CA GLU A 11 -9.84 4.95 -7.67
C GLU A 11 -10.64 3.68 -8.01
N LYS A 12 -9.97 2.63 -8.50
CA LYS A 12 -10.63 1.39 -8.96
C LYS A 12 -10.67 0.29 -7.92
N LEU A 13 -9.78 0.33 -6.94
CA LEU A 13 -9.68 -0.70 -5.91
C LEU A 13 -10.59 -0.34 -4.72
N PRO A 14 -11.10 -1.33 -3.97
CA PRO A 14 -11.94 -1.04 -2.81
C PRO A 14 -11.15 -0.29 -1.73
N ASP A 15 -11.54 0.95 -1.43
CA ASP A 15 -10.89 1.83 -0.45
C ASP A 15 -10.75 1.21 0.95
N LYS A 16 -11.66 0.29 1.31
CA LYS A 16 -11.62 -0.42 2.60
C LYS A 16 -10.63 -1.58 2.65
N LYS A 17 -10.06 -1.98 1.51
CA LYS A 17 -9.12 -3.09 1.38
C LYS A 17 -7.73 -2.66 0.97
N PHE A 18 -7.60 -1.48 0.38
CA PHE A 18 -6.33 -0.93 -0.09
C PHE A 18 -6.07 0.42 0.53
N LEU A 19 -4.84 0.62 0.96
CA LEU A 19 -4.38 1.85 1.59
C LEU A 19 -3.16 2.37 0.85
N ARG A 20 -3.13 3.68 0.57
CA ARG A 20 -1.95 4.33 0.01
C ARG A 20 -1.05 4.79 1.15
N ILE A 21 0.17 4.27 1.20
CA ILE A 21 1.15 4.58 2.26
C ILE A 21 2.25 5.53 1.80
N HIS A 22 2.41 5.70 0.48
CA HIS A 22 3.39 6.60 -0.13
C HIS A 22 2.92 7.00 -1.54
N ARG A 23 3.53 8.04 -2.14
CA ARG A 23 3.21 8.44 -3.53
C ARG A 23 3.40 7.29 -4.54
N SER A 24 4.28 6.35 -4.22
CA SER A 24 4.62 5.20 -5.06
C SER A 24 4.08 3.85 -4.58
N PHE A 25 3.33 3.79 -3.47
CA PHE A 25 2.90 2.52 -2.89
C PHE A 25 1.43 2.52 -2.45
N LEU A 26 0.70 1.51 -2.93
CA LEU A 26 -0.66 1.14 -2.54
C LEU A 26 -0.64 -0.31 -2.05
N ILE A 27 -1.07 -0.56 -0.82
CA ILE A 27 -0.92 -1.86 -0.14
C ILE A 27 -2.28 -2.41 0.29
N SER A 28 -2.39 -3.75 0.37
CA SER A 28 -3.60 -4.41 0.86
C SER A 28 -3.60 -4.48 2.39
N ILE A 29 -4.68 -4.00 3.01
CA ILE A 29 -4.84 -3.93 4.47
C ILE A 29 -4.86 -5.33 5.08
N ASP A 30 -5.55 -6.27 4.45
CA ASP A 30 -5.71 -7.66 4.92
C ASP A 30 -4.38 -8.44 4.95
N LYS A 31 -3.31 -7.89 4.37
CA LYS A 31 -1.98 -8.51 4.29
C LYS A 31 -0.98 -7.90 5.27
N ILE A 32 -1.36 -6.84 5.97
CA ILE A 32 -0.50 -6.19 6.96
C ILE A 32 -0.34 -7.13 8.15
N ARG A 33 0.92 -7.41 8.51
CA ARG A 33 1.26 -8.22 9.68
C ARG A 33 1.48 -7.35 10.91
N SER A 34 2.23 -6.27 10.76
CA SER A 34 2.50 -5.29 11.81
C SER A 34 2.79 -3.92 11.19
N PHE A 35 2.59 -2.84 11.94
CA PHE A 35 2.96 -1.50 11.50
C PHE A 35 3.27 -0.58 12.68
N ASN A 36 4.07 0.45 12.43
CA ASN A 36 4.31 1.57 13.33
C ASN A 36 4.29 2.88 12.51
N ALA A 37 4.67 4.01 13.12
CA ALA A 37 4.62 5.30 12.45
C ALA A 37 5.64 5.46 11.29
N ALA A 38 6.69 4.64 11.26
CA ALA A 38 7.77 4.71 10.28
C ALA A 38 7.76 3.56 9.27
N PHE A 39 7.30 2.37 9.67
CA PHE A 39 7.38 1.16 8.84
C PHE A 39 6.14 0.26 8.95
N LEU A 40 5.93 -0.51 7.88
CA LEU A 40 4.88 -1.50 7.70
C LEU A 40 5.51 -2.85 7.34
N GLU A 41 5.11 -3.91 8.02
CA GLU A 41 5.47 -5.29 7.67
C GLU A 41 4.32 -5.95 6.89
N ILE A 42 4.61 -6.43 5.68
CA ILE A 42 3.68 -7.17 4.82
C ILE A 42 4.32 -8.48 4.37
N GLY A 43 3.78 -9.61 4.85
CA GLY A 43 4.40 -10.91 4.62
C GLY A 43 5.80 -11.00 5.22
N SER A 44 6.82 -11.01 4.36
CA SER A 44 8.25 -11.04 4.73
C SER A 44 9.01 -9.77 4.29
N ILE A 45 8.28 -8.70 3.95
CA ILE A 45 8.84 -7.45 3.42
C ILE A 45 8.47 -6.31 4.36
N GLU A 46 9.43 -5.42 4.60
CA GLU A 46 9.23 -4.17 5.35
C GLU A 46 9.20 -2.99 4.38
N LEU A 47 8.18 -2.14 4.48
CA LEU A 47 7.97 -0.95 3.66
C LEU A 47 7.91 0.29 4.55
N PRO A 48 8.61 1.38 4.20
CA PRO A 48 8.49 2.64 4.92
C PRO A 48 7.09 3.27 4.70
N ILE A 49 6.54 3.84 5.77
CA ILE A 49 5.32 4.65 5.73
C ILE A 49 5.72 6.12 5.73
N GLY A 50 5.22 6.88 4.76
CA GLY A 50 5.65 8.25 4.53
C GLY A 50 6.64 8.38 3.37
N GLY A 51 6.93 9.63 3.01
CA GLY A 51 7.87 10.00 1.94
C GLY A 51 9.09 10.68 2.51
#